data_AF-N9U5Y7-F1
#
_entry.id   AF-N9U5Y7-F1
#
_cell.length_a   1.000
_cell.length_b   1.000
_cell.length_c   1.000
_cell.angle_alpha   90.00
_cell.angle_beta   90.00
_cell.angle_gamma   90.00
#
_symmetry.space_group_name_H-M   'P 1'
#
loop_
_entity.id
_entity.type
_entity.pdbx_description
1 polymer ?
#
loop_
_entity_poly.entity_id
_entity_poly.type
_entity_poly.pdbx_seq_one_letter_code
_entity_poly.pdbx_strand_id
1 'polypeptide(L)'
;MQKTMTALLVGALLGSGSASAVTVDLMVLHTPGVAKLYNGDAGTRAQHLVNVANQVYANSGLDVTLRLVHDQSVAYPDLGVDEVALDALTDRSHKAFNEVSALRTRYGADMVTLLRPEDPAYRGSCGIAWVGGLGTQGKMQRAKESMYSHVVVQGCPDITLVHELGHNMGLRHSWLQDGKGGGTFSYALGHGERGVFSTVMGYPHLFGVRNSEYSFSSPDLTCKGRPCGVAIGQPNEADAVSALKVTVPQVAAFYPTMVAESAPDLVALEAEVARLRQALADEQAAYGVQRTAFDGKEQRYQALSDGFDDKQAAVQGARQQMNSAIRASNALVNESNALVDRINRARDRATRAALIKQYEALQSRLNEAQQLTQARIAGFNALVTQFNDEVDELNALARSLPQERDTLAAVETRLEQARNALNLAETRFQLAQAKTGDKATA
;
A
#
# COMPACT_ATOMS: atom_id res chain seq x y z
N MET A 1 -1.52 50.54 -51.34
CA MET A 1 -1.36 49.24 -50.63
C MET A 1 -1.25 49.50 -49.14
N GLN A 2 -2.40 49.50 -48.46
CA GLN A 2 -2.55 49.56 -47.01
C GLN A 2 -2.11 48.22 -46.40
N LYS A 3 -1.17 48.23 -45.46
CA LYS A 3 -0.96 47.12 -44.52
C LYS A 3 -1.38 47.59 -43.14
N THR A 4 -2.58 47.19 -42.75
CA THR A 4 -3.16 47.30 -41.42
C THR A 4 -2.29 46.54 -40.41
N MET A 5 -1.71 47.28 -39.45
CA MET A 5 -1.18 46.71 -38.21
C MET A 5 -2.35 46.39 -37.29
N THR A 6 -2.61 45.10 -37.09
CA THR A 6 -3.55 44.62 -36.06
C THR A 6 -2.82 44.65 -34.72
N ALA A 7 -3.19 45.59 -33.86
CA ALA A 7 -2.77 45.61 -32.47
C ALA A 7 -3.51 44.50 -31.71
N LEU A 8 -2.79 43.49 -31.23
CA LEU A 8 -3.29 42.55 -30.23
C LEU A 8 -3.31 43.28 -28.87
N LEU A 9 -4.49 43.68 -28.40
CA LEU A 9 -4.70 43.90 -26.98
C LEU A 9 -4.65 42.54 -26.27
N VAL A 10 -3.54 42.26 -25.59
CA VAL A 10 -3.49 41.22 -24.56
C VAL A 10 -4.18 41.79 -23.33
N GLY A 11 -5.47 41.51 -23.18
CA GLY A 11 -6.19 41.71 -21.92
C GLY A 11 -5.58 40.78 -20.87
N ALA A 12 -4.80 41.35 -19.95
CA ALA A 12 -4.41 40.67 -18.73
C ALA A 12 -5.70 40.43 -17.91
N LEU A 13 -6.25 39.21 -18.00
CA LEU A 13 -7.12 38.70 -16.96
C LEU A 13 -6.26 38.51 -15.71
N LEU A 14 -6.19 39.55 -14.90
CA LEU A 14 -5.93 39.41 -13.47
C LEU A 14 -7.11 38.64 -12.89
N GLY A 15 -7.04 37.31 -12.99
CA GLY A 15 -7.84 36.45 -12.15
C GLY A 15 -7.42 36.74 -10.71
N SER A 16 -8.25 37.51 -10.00
CA SER A 16 -8.27 37.49 -8.54
C SER A 16 -8.54 36.06 -8.15
N GLY A 17 -7.48 35.28 -7.91
CA GLY A 17 -7.60 33.98 -7.28
C GLY A 17 -8.14 34.24 -5.89
N SER A 18 -9.45 34.07 -5.71
CA SER A 18 -10.01 33.85 -4.39
C SER A 18 -9.24 32.68 -3.81
N ALA A 19 -8.40 32.96 -2.81
CA ALA A 19 -7.78 31.90 -2.03
C ALA A 19 -8.95 31.09 -1.45
N SER A 20 -9.12 29.88 -1.94
CA SER A 20 -10.12 28.96 -1.40
C SER A 20 -9.77 28.71 0.06
N ALA A 21 -10.78 28.70 0.94
CA ALA A 21 -10.63 28.20 2.30
C ALA A 21 -9.88 26.85 2.25
N VAL A 22 -8.77 26.76 3.00
CA VAL A 22 -7.94 25.56 3.05
C VAL A 22 -8.21 24.85 4.37
N THR A 23 -8.59 23.58 4.31
CA THR A 23 -8.69 22.76 5.52
C THR A 23 -7.43 21.91 5.68
N VAL A 24 -6.81 21.94 6.85
CA VAL A 24 -5.69 21.08 7.22
C VAL A 24 -6.18 20.07 8.25
N ASP A 25 -5.98 18.79 7.98
CA ASP A 25 -6.47 17.71 8.82
C ASP A 25 -5.42 17.28 9.87
N LEU A 26 -5.78 17.37 11.15
CA LEU A 26 -4.92 17.05 12.29
C LEU A 26 -5.41 15.78 12.99
N MET A 27 -4.50 14.84 13.22
CA MET A 27 -4.70 13.77 14.20
C MET A 27 -3.94 14.11 15.49
N VAL A 28 -4.58 13.89 16.63
CA VAL A 28 -3.97 14.09 17.94
C VAL A 28 -3.81 12.76 18.66
N LEU A 29 -2.60 12.45 19.09
CA LEU A 29 -2.33 11.32 19.98
C LEU A 29 -2.13 11.86 21.39
N HIS A 30 -2.53 11.11 22.41
CA HIS A 30 -2.33 11.54 23.79
C HIS A 30 -1.91 10.37 24.69
N THR A 31 -1.04 10.64 25.66
CA THR A 31 -0.62 9.61 26.61
C THR A 31 -1.67 9.36 27.70
N PRO A 32 -1.57 8.26 28.47
CA PRO A 32 -2.53 7.96 29.53
C PRO A 32 -2.59 9.03 30.62
N GLY A 33 -1.47 9.72 30.90
CA GLY A 33 -1.42 10.84 31.83
C GLY A 33 -2.23 12.04 31.35
N VAL A 34 -2.22 12.34 30.04
CA VAL A 34 -3.10 13.38 29.48
C VAL A 34 -4.56 12.96 29.62
N ALA A 35 -4.91 11.73 29.28
CA ALA A 35 -6.28 11.24 29.48
C ALA A 35 -6.72 11.39 30.94
N LYS A 36 -5.85 11.04 31.89
CA LYS A 36 -6.10 11.19 33.33
C LYS A 36 -6.27 12.66 33.75
N LEU A 37 -5.43 13.58 33.25
CA LEU A 37 -5.53 15.01 33.55
C LEU A 37 -6.87 15.61 33.16
N TYR A 38 -7.50 15.08 32.11
CA TYR A 38 -8.78 15.53 31.60
C TYR A 38 -9.92 14.53 31.85
N ASN A 39 -9.83 13.73 32.93
CA ASN A 39 -10.89 12.81 33.37
C ASN A 39 -11.39 11.82 32.29
N GLY A 40 -10.50 11.39 31.40
CA GLY A 40 -10.80 10.50 30.28
C GLY A 40 -11.18 11.22 28.98
N ASP A 41 -11.34 12.54 29.00
CA ASP A 41 -11.77 13.36 27.85
C ASP A 41 -10.62 14.24 27.32
N ALA A 42 -9.55 13.60 26.86
CA ALA A 42 -8.46 14.30 26.18
C ALA A 42 -8.89 14.87 24.82
N GLY A 43 -9.93 14.31 24.19
CA GLY A 43 -10.50 14.79 22.93
C GLY A 43 -11.03 16.22 23.04
N THR A 44 -11.77 16.56 24.09
CA THR A 44 -12.22 17.95 24.33
C THR A 44 -11.04 18.92 24.47
N ARG A 45 -9.96 18.52 25.16
CA ARG A 45 -8.76 19.35 25.24
C ARG A 45 -8.09 19.54 23.88
N ALA A 46 -7.96 18.46 23.10
CA ALA A 46 -7.42 18.53 21.75
C ALA A 46 -8.25 19.49 20.87
N GLN A 47 -9.58 19.39 20.92
CA GLN A 47 -10.48 20.28 20.18
C GLN A 47 -10.35 21.75 20.64
N HIS A 48 -10.19 22.00 21.94
CA HIS A 48 -9.92 23.36 22.44
C HIS A 48 -8.63 23.94 21.85
N LEU A 49 -7.54 23.17 21.81
CA LEU A 49 -6.29 23.62 21.19
C LEU A 49 -6.45 23.89 19.69
N VAL A 50 -7.24 23.07 18.98
CA VAL A 50 -7.60 23.30 17.58
C VAL A 50 -8.40 24.60 17.41
N ASN A 51 -9.34 24.89 18.30
CA ASN A 51 -10.12 26.13 18.27
C ASN A 51 -9.22 27.36 18.51
N VAL A 52 -8.24 27.27 19.42
CA VAL A 52 -7.24 28.32 19.64
C VAL A 52 -6.38 28.53 18.38
N ALA A 53 -5.94 27.45 17.73
CA ALA A 53 -5.21 27.53 16.47
C ALA A 53 -6.02 28.22 15.36
N ASN A 54 -7.30 27.85 15.21
CA ASN A 54 -8.23 28.47 14.26
C ASN A 54 -8.42 29.96 14.54
N GLN A 55 -8.51 30.36 15.80
CA GLN A 55 -8.56 31.79 16.15
C GLN A 55 -7.28 32.52 15.76
N VAL A 56 -6.11 31.89 15.89
CA VAL A 56 -4.83 32.47 15.45
C VAL A 56 -4.78 32.61 13.92
N TYR A 57 -5.23 31.63 13.15
CA TYR A 57 -5.32 31.75 11.69
C TYR A 57 -6.25 32.91 11.29
N ALA A 58 -7.43 32.99 11.89
CA ALA A 58 -8.40 34.07 11.65
C ALA A 58 -7.82 35.46 12.00
N ASN A 59 -7.21 35.61 13.17
CA ASN A 59 -6.54 36.84 13.59
C ASN A 59 -5.35 37.22 12.69
N SER A 60 -4.81 36.27 11.94
CA SER A 60 -3.71 36.48 11.01
C SER A 60 -4.18 36.74 9.57
N GLY A 61 -5.50 36.82 9.34
CA GLY A 61 -6.09 37.00 8.01
C GLY A 61 -5.83 35.80 7.07
N LEU A 62 -5.63 34.61 7.63
CA LEU A 62 -5.46 33.37 6.89
C LEU A 62 -6.79 32.64 6.80
N ASP A 63 -7.23 32.31 5.59
CA ASP A 63 -8.42 31.49 5.33
C ASP A 63 -8.07 29.99 5.45
N VAL A 64 -7.75 29.60 6.69
CA VAL A 64 -7.27 28.25 7.05
C VAL A 64 -8.14 27.71 8.18
N THR A 65 -8.66 26.50 7.99
CA THR A 65 -9.36 25.72 9.01
C THR A 65 -8.50 24.52 9.39
N LEU A 66 -8.11 24.43 10.65
CA LEU A 66 -7.56 23.21 11.24
C LEU A 66 -8.71 22.35 11.75
N ARG A 67 -8.77 21.10 11.30
CA ARG A 67 -9.82 20.15 11.67
C ARG A 67 -9.22 18.96 12.40
N LEU A 68 -9.74 18.66 13.59
CA LEU A 68 -9.42 17.42 14.30
C LEU A 68 -10.15 16.26 13.61
N VAL A 69 -9.40 15.38 12.93
CA VAL A 69 -9.99 14.23 12.21
C VAL A 69 -9.99 12.95 13.04
N HIS A 70 -9.12 12.87 14.04
CA HIS A 70 -9.02 11.73 14.96
C HIS A 70 -8.25 12.12 16.22
N ASP A 71 -8.70 11.60 17.36
CA ASP A 71 -7.93 11.59 18.61
C ASP A 71 -7.81 10.17 19.17
N GLN A 72 -6.65 9.84 19.75
CA GLN A 72 -6.44 8.50 20.30
C GLN A 72 -5.43 8.45 21.45
N SER A 73 -5.79 7.71 22.49
CA SER A 73 -4.86 7.34 23.55
C SER A 73 -3.82 6.35 23.03
N VAL A 74 -2.54 6.64 23.27
CA VAL A 74 -1.42 5.75 22.95
C VAL A 74 -0.67 5.36 24.21
N ALA A 75 -0.26 4.10 24.31
CA ALA A 75 0.48 3.57 25.46
C ALA A 75 1.97 3.98 25.41
N TYR A 76 2.22 5.29 25.43
CA TYR A 76 3.54 5.91 25.45
C TYR A 76 3.81 6.57 26.82
N PRO A 77 5.07 6.61 27.30
CA PRO A 77 5.39 7.24 28.59
C PRO A 77 5.00 8.72 28.68
N ASP A 78 4.42 9.08 29.82
CA ASP A 78 4.02 10.46 30.13
C ASP A 78 5.22 11.42 30.26
N LEU A 79 6.34 10.90 30.77
CA LEU A 79 7.50 11.68 31.23
C LEU A 79 8.77 11.31 30.46
N GLY A 80 9.81 12.14 30.54
CA GLY A 80 11.04 12.03 29.76
C GLY A 80 11.19 13.10 28.67
N VAL A 81 12.33 13.07 27.98
CA VAL A 81 12.81 14.09 27.03
C VAL A 81 11.89 14.22 25.80
N ASP A 82 11.54 15.46 25.43
CA ASP A 82 10.57 15.77 24.38
C ASP A 82 11.08 15.43 22.99
N GLU A 83 12.36 15.68 22.71
CA GLU A 83 13.05 15.30 21.48
C GLU A 83 12.94 13.79 21.24
N VAL A 84 13.14 12.98 22.28
CA VAL A 84 13.04 11.52 22.20
C VAL A 84 11.61 11.08 21.89
N ALA A 85 10.60 11.78 22.43
CA ALA A 85 9.20 11.51 22.11
C ALA A 85 8.84 11.87 20.67
N LEU A 86 9.35 13.00 20.17
CA LEU A 86 9.16 13.40 18.77
C LEU A 86 9.85 12.43 17.81
N ASP A 87 11.10 12.06 18.07
CA ASP A 87 11.84 11.05 17.30
C ASP A 87 11.10 9.71 17.32
N ALA A 88 10.64 9.26 18.49
CA ALA A 88 9.90 8.00 18.62
C ALA A 88 8.59 8.00 17.83
N LEU A 89 7.85 9.11 17.83
CA LEU A 89 6.64 9.28 17.02
C LEU A 89 6.96 9.25 15.52
N THR A 90 8.02 9.96 15.12
CA THR A 90 8.41 10.16 13.72
C THR A 90 8.93 8.85 13.11
N ASP A 91 9.87 8.20 13.79
CA ASP A 91 10.54 6.99 13.32
C ASP A 91 9.74 5.71 13.64
N ARG A 92 8.65 5.84 14.41
CA ARG A 92 7.88 4.72 14.96
C ARG A 92 8.75 3.74 15.73
N SER A 93 9.77 4.24 16.42
CA SER A 93 10.73 3.41 17.16
C SER A 93 10.15 2.84 18.47
N HIS A 94 8.97 3.30 18.88
CA HIS A 94 8.22 2.74 20.01
C HIS A 94 6.89 2.10 19.57
N LYS A 95 6.56 0.94 20.13
CA LYS A 95 5.36 0.13 19.79
C LYS A 95 4.03 0.89 19.83
N ALA A 96 3.96 1.96 20.62
CA ALA A 96 2.78 2.82 20.74
C ALA A 96 2.44 3.57 19.43
N PHE A 97 3.40 3.68 18.52
CA PHE A 97 3.28 4.46 17.28
C PHE A 97 3.24 3.61 16.01
N ASN A 98 3.25 2.28 16.12
CA ASN A 98 3.23 1.37 14.96
C ASN A 98 2.09 1.66 13.99
N GLU A 99 0.90 1.98 14.52
CA GLU A 99 -0.32 2.22 13.72
C GLU A 99 -0.42 3.65 13.15
N VAL A 100 0.49 4.56 13.49
CA VAL A 100 0.35 5.99 13.15
C VAL A 100 0.24 6.21 11.64
N SER A 101 0.99 5.46 10.82
CA SER A 101 0.89 5.55 9.34
C SER A 101 -0.48 5.14 8.83
N ALA A 102 -1.02 4.06 9.38
CA ALA A 102 -2.32 3.53 9.01
C ALA A 102 -3.43 4.50 9.44
N LEU A 103 -3.34 5.05 10.66
CA LEU A 103 -4.30 6.04 11.17
C LEU A 103 -4.29 7.33 10.34
N ARG A 104 -3.11 7.86 9.97
CA ARG A 104 -3.00 9.02 9.07
C ARG A 104 -3.70 8.77 7.73
N THR A 105 -3.45 7.63 7.11
CA THR A 105 -4.12 7.24 5.86
C THR A 105 -5.64 7.04 6.05
N ARG A 106 -6.05 6.45 7.18
CA ARG A 106 -7.46 6.14 7.47
C ARG A 106 -8.31 7.39 7.66
N TYR A 107 -7.79 8.37 8.38
CA TYR A 107 -8.52 9.58 8.76
C TYR A 107 -8.15 10.81 7.92
N GLY A 108 -7.15 10.70 7.05
CA GLY A 108 -6.72 11.79 6.17
C GLY A 108 -5.84 12.82 6.85
N ALA A 109 -5.08 12.46 7.89
CA ALA A 109 -4.34 13.43 8.70
C ALA A 109 -3.07 13.95 8.01
N ASP A 110 -3.06 15.24 7.66
CA ASP A 110 -1.92 15.99 7.11
C ASP A 110 -0.83 16.25 8.16
N MET A 111 -1.21 16.36 9.43
CA MET A 111 -0.28 16.54 10.55
C MET A 111 -0.68 15.66 11.74
N VAL A 112 0.30 15.35 12.60
CA VAL A 112 0.09 14.58 13.83
C VAL A 112 0.79 15.25 15.00
N THR A 113 0.06 15.43 16.11
CA THR A 113 0.62 15.94 17.36
C THR A 113 0.46 14.94 18.49
N LEU A 114 1.54 14.70 19.25
CA LEU A 114 1.49 13.97 20.52
C LEU A 114 1.33 14.94 21.69
N LEU A 115 0.30 14.75 22.51
CA LEU A 115 0.09 15.47 23.76
C LEU A 115 0.64 14.66 24.94
N ARG A 116 1.47 15.33 25.76
CA ARG A 116 2.02 14.78 27.02
C ARG A 116 1.80 15.74 28.19
N PRO A 117 1.73 15.25 29.44
CA PRO A 117 1.74 16.12 30.61
C PRO A 117 3.10 16.81 30.78
N GLU A 118 3.17 17.84 31.63
CA GLU A 118 4.45 18.45 32.00
C GLU A 118 5.27 17.47 32.84
N ASP A 119 6.57 17.34 32.53
CA ASP A 119 7.49 16.59 33.37
C ASP A 119 8.05 17.48 34.49
N PRO A 120 7.69 17.26 35.78
CA PRO A 120 8.18 18.10 36.86
C PRO A 120 9.69 17.93 37.12
N ALA A 121 10.30 16.82 36.69
CA ALA A 121 11.74 16.57 36.83
C ALA A 121 12.54 17.14 35.64
N TYR A 122 11.89 17.31 34.49
CA TYR A 122 12.46 17.90 33.28
C TYR A 122 11.58 19.05 32.80
N ARG A 123 11.91 20.27 33.24
CA ARG A 123 11.32 21.49 32.68
C ARG A 123 11.88 21.77 31.28
N GLY A 124 11.51 20.90 30.34
CA GLY A 124 11.84 20.95 28.93
C GLY A 124 11.16 22.10 28.19
N SER A 125 10.91 21.91 26.90
CA SER A 125 10.15 22.88 26.11
C SER A 125 8.65 22.67 26.27
N CYS A 126 7.85 23.68 25.95
CA CYS A 126 6.39 23.50 25.88
C CYS A 126 5.95 22.65 24.68
N GLY A 127 6.81 22.57 23.66
CA GLY A 127 6.57 21.79 22.47
C GLY A 127 7.85 21.68 21.64
N ILE A 128 7.82 20.74 20.71
CA ILE A 128 8.87 20.56 19.70
C ILE A 128 8.26 19.97 18.44
N ALA A 129 8.74 20.42 17.28
CA ALA A 129 8.28 19.96 15.97
C ALA A 129 9.39 20.02 14.93
N TRP A 130 9.24 19.22 13.88
CA TRP A 130 10.10 19.32 12.71
C TRP A 130 9.75 20.55 11.88
N VAL A 131 10.78 21.27 11.41
CA VAL A 131 10.60 22.40 10.50
C VAL A 131 10.44 21.91 9.06
N GLY A 132 9.26 22.09 8.49
CA GLY A 132 8.98 21.66 7.12
C GLY A 132 9.63 22.57 6.07
N GLY A 133 10.21 21.97 5.03
CA GLY A 133 10.65 22.73 3.85
C GLY A 133 11.73 23.78 4.13
N LEU A 134 12.61 23.57 5.12
CA LEU A 134 13.68 24.51 5.47
C LEU A 134 14.55 24.87 4.24
N GLY A 135 14.63 26.16 3.91
CA GLY A 135 15.41 26.65 2.77
C GLY A 135 14.94 26.15 1.39
N THR A 136 13.74 25.57 1.27
CA THR A 136 13.24 25.01 0.01
C THR A 136 12.42 25.99 -0.83
N GLN A 137 12.32 27.25 -0.41
CA GLN A 137 11.52 28.30 -1.07
C GLN A 137 10.04 27.91 -1.19
N GLY A 138 9.46 27.43 -0.08
CA GLY A 138 8.04 27.08 0.01
C GLY A 138 7.68 25.67 -0.45
N LYS A 139 8.65 24.85 -0.90
CA LYS A 139 8.36 23.49 -1.37
C LYS A 139 8.20 22.52 -0.21
N MET A 140 6.99 21.99 -0.02
CA MET A 140 6.65 21.13 1.12
C MET A 140 6.61 19.63 0.78
N GLN A 141 6.76 19.22 -0.48
CA GLN A 141 6.56 17.83 -0.92
C GLN A 141 7.41 16.81 -0.13
N ARG A 142 8.66 17.17 0.19
CA ARG A 142 9.58 16.30 0.96
C ARG A 142 9.32 16.30 2.47
N ALA A 143 8.51 17.23 2.97
CA ALA A 143 8.24 17.39 4.39
C ALA A 143 7.06 16.52 4.86
N LYS A 144 6.32 15.87 3.96
CA LYS A 144 5.17 15.01 4.28
C LYS A 144 5.45 14.01 5.40
N GLU A 145 6.59 13.33 5.34
CA GLU A 145 7.00 12.31 6.32
C GLU A 145 7.51 12.90 7.65
N SER A 146 7.60 14.22 7.78
CA SER A 146 8.05 14.92 8.99
C SER A 146 6.96 15.82 9.60
N MET A 147 5.69 15.64 9.22
CA MET A 147 4.55 16.39 9.76
C MET A 147 4.14 15.89 11.16
N TYR A 148 5.08 15.94 12.09
CA TYR A 148 4.96 15.50 13.48
C TYR A 148 5.37 16.61 14.44
N SER A 149 4.65 16.69 15.56
CA SER A 149 4.93 17.58 16.68
C SER A 149 4.61 16.93 18.02
N HIS A 150 5.16 17.51 19.07
CA HIS A 150 4.91 17.17 20.46
C HIS A 150 4.54 18.44 21.23
N VAL A 151 3.51 18.36 22.09
CA VAL A 151 3.03 19.49 22.90
C VAL A 151 2.75 19.06 24.33
N VAL A 152 3.21 19.87 25.27
CA VAL A 152 2.90 19.76 26.70
C VAL A 152 1.60 20.50 27.00
N VAL A 153 0.62 19.83 27.60
CA VAL A 153 -0.74 20.38 27.78
C VAL A 153 -1.01 21.01 29.15
N GLN A 154 -0.10 20.85 30.10
CA GLN A 154 -0.17 21.39 31.45
C GLN A 154 0.99 22.38 31.65
N GLY A 155 0.75 23.54 32.27
CA GLY A 155 1.82 24.52 32.54
C GLY A 155 2.26 25.37 31.33
N CYS A 156 1.84 24.98 30.12
CA CYS A 156 2.19 25.66 28.86
C CYS A 156 1.01 26.43 28.24
N PRO A 157 1.27 27.51 27.47
CA PRO A 157 0.23 28.26 26.78
C PRO A 157 -0.51 27.44 25.72
N ASP A 158 -1.81 27.66 25.57
CA ASP A 158 -2.62 26.96 24.54
C ASP A 158 -2.16 27.24 23.10
N ILE A 159 -1.50 28.38 22.87
CA ILE A 159 -0.93 28.74 21.57
C ILE A 159 0.23 27.82 21.14
N THR A 160 0.75 26.98 22.05
CA THR A 160 1.87 26.09 21.74
C THR A 160 1.52 25.12 20.62
N LEU A 161 0.29 24.60 20.52
CA LEU A 161 -0.08 23.74 19.40
C LEU A 161 0.15 24.45 18.05
N VAL A 162 -0.40 25.65 17.89
CA VAL A 162 -0.28 26.40 16.63
C VAL A 162 1.14 26.90 16.37
N HIS A 163 1.96 27.09 17.42
CA HIS A 163 3.40 27.32 17.29
C HIS A 163 4.10 26.12 16.65
N GLU A 164 3.88 24.91 17.18
CA GLU A 164 4.50 23.68 16.68
C GLU A 164 4.01 23.34 15.26
N LEU A 165 2.71 23.50 14.99
CA LEU A 165 2.18 23.35 13.63
C LEU A 165 2.78 24.42 12.69
N GLY A 166 3.08 25.62 13.20
CA GLY A 166 3.85 26.66 12.51
C GLY A 166 5.20 26.14 12.00
N HIS A 167 5.95 25.43 12.85
CA HIS A 167 7.18 24.76 12.43
C HIS A 167 6.94 23.71 11.35
N ASN A 168 5.96 22.82 11.51
CA ASN A 168 5.62 21.83 10.49
C ASN A 168 5.30 22.49 9.13
N MET A 169 4.64 23.66 9.14
CA MET A 169 4.31 24.43 7.93
C MET A 169 5.46 25.32 7.42
N GLY A 170 6.65 25.21 8.02
CA GLY A 170 7.89 25.81 7.53
C GLY A 170 8.22 27.18 8.11
N LEU A 171 7.64 27.54 9.26
CA LEU A 171 8.03 28.71 10.01
C LEU A 171 9.18 28.39 10.97
N ARG A 172 9.93 29.43 11.31
CA ARG A 172 10.94 29.42 12.37
C ARG A 172 10.66 30.51 13.38
N HIS A 173 11.47 30.54 14.44
CA HIS A 173 11.30 31.52 15.48
C HIS A 173 11.53 32.95 14.99
N SER A 174 11.49 33.94 15.87
CA SER A 174 11.81 35.30 15.46
C SER A 174 13.27 35.47 15.03
N TRP A 175 13.55 36.57 14.32
CA TRP A 175 14.91 36.96 13.96
C TRP A 175 15.85 37.05 15.17
N LEU A 176 15.34 37.49 16.34
CA LEU A 176 16.15 37.59 17.56
C LEU A 176 16.64 36.22 18.06
N GLN A 177 15.94 35.15 17.70
CA GLN A 177 16.21 33.77 18.11
C GLN A 177 17.02 33.02 17.08
N ASP A 178 16.55 33.02 15.83
CA ASP A 178 17.08 32.17 14.76
C ASP A 178 17.95 32.94 13.75
N GLY A 179 18.06 34.27 13.91
CA GLY A 179 18.91 35.14 13.08
C GLY A 179 18.56 35.07 11.59
N LYS A 180 19.60 35.00 10.73
CA LYS A 180 19.46 34.86 9.27
C LYS A 180 18.98 33.46 8.82
N GLY A 181 18.74 32.54 9.76
CA GLY A 181 18.36 31.18 9.46
C GLY A 181 16.87 31.01 9.22
N GLY A 182 16.24 31.81 8.35
CA GLY A 182 14.81 31.72 7.99
C GLY A 182 14.24 30.30 7.85
N GLY A 183 12.93 30.17 7.89
CA GLY A 183 12.26 28.88 7.68
C GLY A 183 12.30 28.42 6.22
N THR A 184 11.13 28.11 5.66
CA THR A 184 11.04 27.75 4.24
C THR A 184 11.40 28.91 3.29
N PHE A 185 11.20 30.13 3.77
CA PHE A 185 11.67 31.38 3.19
C PHE A 185 12.49 32.17 4.22
N SER A 186 13.29 33.13 3.78
CA SER A 186 14.06 34.01 4.66
C SER A 186 13.18 34.82 5.62
N TYR A 187 11.99 35.22 5.17
CA TYR A 187 10.98 35.94 5.97
C TYR A 187 10.02 35.03 6.77
N ALA A 188 10.16 33.69 6.69
CA ALA A 188 9.28 32.74 7.38
C ALA A 188 9.63 32.64 8.88
N LEU A 189 9.55 33.77 9.58
CA LEU A 189 10.02 33.97 10.94
C LEU A 189 8.94 34.65 11.79
N GLY A 190 8.94 34.39 13.09
CA GLY A 190 8.20 35.19 14.06
C GLY A 190 8.70 36.63 14.16
N HIS A 191 7.94 37.46 14.86
CA HIS A 191 8.29 38.85 15.15
C HIS A 191 7.97 39.23 16.59
N GLY A 192 8.51 40.37 17.03
CA GLY A 192 8.19 40.98 18.31
C GLY A 192 8.92 42.32 18.45
N GLU A 193 8.39 43.18 19.32
CA GLU A 193 9.00 44.45 19.71
C GLU A 193 9.24 44.41 21.22
N ARG A 194 10.48 44.72 21.64
CA ARG A 194 10.90 44.61 23.05
C ARG A 194 10.03 45.47 23.95
N GLY A 195 9.48 44.87 25.00
CA GLY A 195 8.59 45.49 25.97
C GLY A 195 7.16 45.72 25.47
N VAL A 196 6.85 45.35 24.22
CA VAL A 196 5.54 45.63 23.60
C VAL A 196 4.78 44.36 23.30
N PHE A 197 5.31 43.49 22.43
CA PHE A 197 4.64 42.26 22.02
C PHE A 197 5.60 41.21 21.43
N SER A 198 5.11 39.98 21.28
CA SER A 198 5.73 38.91 20.50
C SER A 198 4.64 38.15 19.75
N THR A 199 4.85 37.76 18.50
CA THR A 199 3.90 36.94 17.72
C THR A 199 4.01 35.46 18.11
N VAL A 200 3.11 34.62 17.59
CA VAL A 200 3.06 33.18 17.91
C VAL A 200 4.41 32.48 17.81
N MET A 201 5.20 32.72 16.75
CA MET A 201 6.51 32.05 16.58
C MET A 201 7.65 32.70 17.40
N GLY A 202 7.40 33.79 18.13
CA GLY A 202 8.39 34.44 18.97
C GLY A 202 8.41 33.90 20.40
N TYR A 203 9.57 33.93 21.05
CA TYR A 203 9.64 33.66 22.49
C TYR A 203 9.35 34.94 23.27
N PRO A 204 8.21 35.04 23.96
CA PRO A 204 7.76 36.30 24.57
C PRO A 204 8.78 36.84 25.58
N HIS A 205 9.44 35.96 26.34
CA HIS A 205 10.46 36.34 27.32
C HIS A 205 11.69 37.03 26.71
N LEU A 206 12.08 36.71 25.47
CA LEU A 206 13.19 37.40 24.79
C LEU A 206 12.82 38.82 24.33
N PHE A 207 11.52 39.06 24.16
CA PHE A 207 10.97 40.38 23.92
C PHE A 207 10.55 41.08 25.22
N GLY A 208 10.80 40.51 26.40
CA GLY A 208 10.43 41.12 27.68
C GLY A 208 8.92 41.23 27.90
N VAL A 209 8.14 40.38 27.24
CA VAL A 209 6.68 40.27 27.43
C VAL A 209 6.33 38.90 27.99
N ARG A 210 5.15 38.77 28.62
CA ARG A 210 4.74 37.51 29.26
C ARG A 210 4.09 36.53 28.29
N ASN A 211 3.25 37.03 27.39
CA ASN A 211 2.45 36.24 26.46
C ASN A 211 2.71 36.72 25.04
N SER A 212 2.55 35.81 24.08
CA SER A 212 2.50 36.19 22.66
C SER A 212 1.10 36.67 22.26
N GLU A 213 1.05 37.50 21.23
CA GLU A 213 -0.16 37.83 20.49
C GLU A 213 -0.69 36.59 19.79
N TYR A 214 -2.01 36.51 19.66
CA TYR A 214 -2.70 35.41 18.97
C TYR A 214 -2.69 35.66 17.46
N SER A 215 -1.53 35.99 16.90
CA SER A 215 -1.32 36.27 15.48
C SER A 215 0.08 35.82 15.05
N PHE A 216 0.18 35.33 13.82
CA PHE A 216 1.45 35.18 13.11
C PHE A 216 2.00 36.55 12.70
N SER A 217 3.30 36.62 12.40
CA SER A 217 3.93 37.86 11.96
C SER A 217 3.50 38.23 10.55
N SER A 218 3.22 39.52 10.37
CA SER A 218 3.01 40.14 9.05
C SER A 218 3.08 41.67 9.19
N PRO A 219 3.72 42.38 8.25
CA PRO A 219 3.74 43.85 8.25
C PRO A 219 2.34 44.47 8.05
N ASP A 220 1.39 43.71 7.47
CA ASP A 220 0.04 44.17 7.17
C ASP A 220 -0.93 44.05 8.37
N LEU A 221 -0.49 43.39 9.45
CA LEU A 221 -1.25 43.23 10.69
C LEU A 221 -0.79 44.23 11.74
N THR A 222 -1.67 44.55 12.70
CA THR A 222 -1.37 45.47 13.82
C THR A 222 -1.37 44.76 15.16
N CYS A 223 -0.26 44.82 15.88
CA CYS A 223 -0.02 44.26 17.20
C CYS A 223 0.27 45.42 18.17
N LYS A 224 -0.62 45.66 19.13
CA LYS A 224 -0.46 46.75 20.13
C LYS A 224 -0.15 48.13 19.51
N GLY A 225 -0.77 48.43 18.36
CA GLY A 225 -0.58 49.70 17.65
C GLY A 225 0.71 49.80 16.82
N ARG A 226 1.46 48.69 16.69
CA ARG A 226 2.67 48.54 15.86
C ARG A 226 2.42 47.49 14.77
N PRO A 227 3.16 47.51 13.65
CA PRO A 227 3.12 46.39 12.69
C PRO A 227 3.50 45.07 13.37
N CYS A 228 2.78 43.98 13.09
CA CYS A 228 3.06 42.65 13.64
C CYS A 228 4.25 41.94 12.95
N GLY A 229 4.97 42.60 12.06
CA GLY A 229 6.00 41.99 11.24
C GLY A 229 6.83 43.03 10.51
N VAL A 230 7.79 42.54 9.73
CA VAL A 230 8.72 43.38 8.96
C VAL A 230 8.62 42.96 7.51
N ALA A 231 8.44 43.94 6.62
CA ALA A 231 8.22 43.69 5.20
C ALA A 231 9.36 42.90 4.54
N ILE A 232 8.99 42.03 3.61
CA ILE A 232 9.93 41.21 2.83
C ILE A 232 10.94 42.12 2.12
N GLY A 233 12.21 41.75 2.18
CA GLY A 233 13.35 42.50 1.63
C GLY A 233 13.91 43.57 2.57
N GLN A 234 13.30 43.83 3.72
CA GLN A 234 13.87 44.71 4.74
C GLN A 234 14.80 43.95 5.70
N PRO A 235 15.75 44.63 6.37
CA PRO A 235 16.52 44.03 7.44
C PRO A 235 15.61 43.44 8.51
N ASN A 236 15.86 42.18 8.89
CA ASN A 236 15.08 41.43 9.88
C ASN A 236 13.62 41.19 9.45
N GLU A 237 13.39 41.02 8.14
CA GLU A 237 12.11 40.60 7.57
C GLU A 237 11.45 39.45 8.36
N ALA A 238 10.15 39.57 8.57
CA ALA A 238 9.36 38.63 9.35
C ALA A 238 7.90 38.74 8.91
N ASP A 239 7.50 37.81 8.04
CA ASP A 239 6.16 37.74 7.45
C ASP A 239 5.73 36.28 7.31
N ALA A 240 5.47 35.64 8.45
CA ALA A 240 4.99 34.27 8.53
C ALA A 240 3.67 34.07 7.77
N VAL A 241 2.78 35.07 7.73
CA VAL A 241 1.52 35.00 7.00
C VAL A 241 1.76 34.79 5.50
N SER A 242 2.68 35.55 4.90
CA SER A 242 3.05 35.36 3.50
C SER A 242 3.63 33.97 3.22
N ALA A 243 4.42 33.41 4.15
CA ALA A 243 4.95 32.05 4.01
C ALA A 243 3.83 30.98 4.09
N LEU A 244 2.93 31.11 5.07
CA LEU A 244 1.81 30.17 5.27
C LEU A 244 0.83 30.15 4.10
N LYS A 245 0.58 31.29 3.44
CA LYS A 245 -0.23 31.34 2.20
C LYS A 245 0.33 30.45 1.08
N VAL A 246 1.64 30.18 1.09
CA VAL A 246 2.31 29.31 0.11
C VAL A 246 2.37 27.85 0.58
N THR A 247 2.66 27.61 1.86
CA THR A 247 2.92 26.26 2.36
C THR A 247 1.65 25.51 2.77
N VAL A 248 0.67 26.18 3.37
CA VAL A 248 -0.55 25.55 3.89
C VAL A 248 -1.34 24.78 2.83
N PRO A 249 -1.58 25.31 1.61
CA PRO A 249 -2.28 24.55 0.57
C PRO A 249 -1.55 23.27 0.15
N GLN A 250 -0.21 23.22 0.26
CA GLN A 250 0.56 22.01 -0.04
C GLN A 250 0.48 20.99 1.10
N VAL A 251 0.48 21.47 2.35
CA VAL A 251 0.34 20.61 3.54
C VAL A 251 -1.05 19.96 3.57
N ALA A 252 -2.10 20.74 3.32
CA ALA A 252 -3.49 20.26 3.22
C ALA A 252 -3.74 19.25 2.09
N ALA A 253 -2.77 19.07 1.19
CA ALA A 253 -2.84 18.12 0.08
C ALA A 253 -2.01 16.86 0.31
N PHE A 254 -1.41 16.68 1.50
CA PHE A 254 -0.62 15.48 1.79
C PHE A 254 -1.49 14.23 1.88
N TYR A 255 -2.69 14.36 2.44
CA TYR A 255 -3.69 13.31 2.47
C TYR A 255 -5.04 13.84 1.96
N PRO A 256 -5.86 12.99 1.31
CA PRO A 256 -7.23 13.37 1.03
C PRO A 256 -8.00 13.47 2.35
N THR A 257 -8.84 14.50 2.50
CA THR A 257 -9.79 14.58 3.62
C THR A 257 -10.70 13.36 3.62
N MET A 258 -10.71 12.62 4.73
CA MET A 258 -11.56 11.43 4.91
C MET A 258 -12.75 11.67 5.85
N VAL A 259 -12.82 12.84 6.47
CA VAL A 259 -13.90 13.23 7.41
C VAL A 259 -14.61 14.46 6.85
N ALA A 260 -15.84 14.29 6.36
CA ALA A 260 -16.64 15.40 5.81
C ALA A 260 -17.31 16.24 6.91
N GLU A 261 -17.38 17.57 6.71
CA GLU A 261 -18.08 18.53 7.58
C GLU A 261 -19.62 18.53 7.41
N SER A 262 -20.16 17.82 6.41
CA SER A 262 -21.60 17.55 6.31
C SER A 262 -21.95 16.19 6.95
N ALA A 263 -23.16 16.10 7.50
CA ALA A 263 -23.70 14.81 7.94
C ALA A 263 -23.58 13.81 6.78
N PRO A 264 -22.97 12.63 7.00
CA PRO A 264 -22.79 11.65 5.94
C PRO A 264 -24.13 11.27 5.33
N ASP A 265 -24.24 11.29 4.01
CA ASP A 265 -25.41 10.79 3.29
C ASP A 265 -25.47 9.26 3.48
N LEU A 266 -26.28 8.83 4.45
CA LEU A 266 -26.46 7.43 4.79
C LEU A 266 -26.99 6.62 3.61
N VAL A 267 -27.80 7.22 2.73
CA VAL A 267 -28.34 6.54 1.54
C VAL A 267 -27.24 6.27 0.54
N ALA A 268 -26.37 7.26 0.31
CA ALA A 268 -25.21 7.09 -0.58
C ALA A 268 -24.21 6.06 -0.03
N LEU A 269 -23.95 6.07 1.28
CA LEU A 269 -23.05 5.10 1.93
C LEU A 269 -23.63 3.68 1.93
N GLU A 270 -24.93 3.53 2.17
CA GLU A 270 -25.60 2.23 2.09
C GLU A 270 -25.55 1.66 0.66
N ALA A 271 -25.78 2.52 -0.34
CA ALA A 271 -25.65 2.14 -1.76
C ALA A 271 -24.20 1.74 -2.12
N GLU A 272 -23.20 2.43 -1.58
CA GLU A 272 -21.79 2.08 -1.76
C GLU A 272 -21.46 0.71 -1.16
N VAL A 273 -21.91 0.43 0.07
CA VAL A 273 -21.77 -0.87 0.72
C VAL A 273 -22.43 -1.98 -0.10
N ALA A 274 -23.67 -1.76 -0.57
CA ALA A 274 -24.38 -2.74 -1.38
C ALA A 274 -23.62 -3.07 -2.68
N ARG A 275 -23.09 -2.04 -3.37
CA ARG A 275 -22.26 -2.22 -4.58
C ARG A 275 -20.99 -3.01 -4.29
N LEU A 276 -20.30 -2.71 -3.18
CA LEU A 276 -19.05 -3.40 -2.81
C LEU A 276 -19.28 -4.84 -2.35
N ARG A 277 -20.43 -5.14 -1.73
CA ARG A 277 -20.84 -6.53 -1.45
C ARG A 277 -21.03 -7.34 -2.73
N GLN A 278 -21.66 -6.75 -3.75
CA GLN A 278 -21.79 -7.40 -5.05
C GLN A 278 -20.42 -7.61 -5.70
N ALA A 279 -19.55 -6.60 -5.71
CA ALA A 279 -18.20 -6.72 -6.25
C ALA A 279 -17.38 -7.82 -5.55
N LEU A 280 -17.50 -7.95 -4.22
CA LEU A 280 -16.86 -9.04 -3.48
C LEU A 280 -17.42 -10.41 -3.88
N ALA A 281 -18.75 -10.54 -4.04
CA ALA A 281 -19.37 -11.78 -4.48
C ALA A 281 -18.92 -12.19 -5.88
N ASP A 282 -18.79 -11.23 -6.79
CA ASP A 282 -18.31 -11.47 -8.17
C ASP A 282 -16.84 -11.95 -8.17
N GLU A 283 -15.97 -11.35 -7.36
CA GLU A 283 -14.57 -11.79 -7.22
C GLU A 283 -14.45 -13.15 -6.51
N GLN A 284 -15.34 -13.46 -5.56
CA GLN A 284 -15.41 -14.79 -4.94
C GLN A 284 -15.78 -15.87 -5.96
N ALA A 285 -16.74 -15.58 -6.84
CA ALA A 285 -17.12 -16.49 -7.92
C ALA A 285 -15.96 -16.70 -8.90
N ALA A 286 -15.28 -15.61 -9.30
CA ALA A 286 -14.10 -15.69 -10.17
C ALA A 286 -12.96 -16.51 -9.54
N TYR A 287 -12.69 -16.31 -8.25
CA TYR A 287 -11.71 -17.10 -7.50
C TYR A 287 -12.07 -18.59 -7.50
N GLY A 288 -13.33 -18.93 -7.22
CA GLY A 288 -13.80 -20.32 -7.19
C GLY A 288 -13.62 -21.04 -8.53
N VAL A 289 -13.94 -20.36 -9.65
CA VAL A 289 -13.72 -20.89 -11.01
C VAL A 289 -12.24 -21.13 -11.27
N GLN A 290 -11.40 -20.13 -11.00
CA GLN A 290 -9.96 -20.22 -11.27
C GLN A 290 -9.28 -21.28 -10.39
N ARG A 291 -9.69 -21.37 -9.12
CA ARG A 291 -9.19 -22.38 -8.18
C ARG A 291 -9.52 -23.80 -8.63
N THR A 292 -10.77 -24.03 -9.05
CA THR A 292 -11.21 -25.33 -9.56
C THR A 292 -10.43 -25.73 -10.82
N ALA A 293 -10.19 -24.79 -11.73
CA ALA A 293 -9.40 -25.02 -12.94
C ALA A 293 -7.94 -25.37 -12.61
N PHE A 294 -7.33 -24.64 -11.67
CA PHE A 294 -5.96 -24.90 -11.19
C PHE A 294 -5.85 -26.28 -10.54
N ASP A 295 -6.71 -26.59 -9.57
CA ASP A 295 -6.71 -27.85 -8.83
C ASP A 295 -6.91 -29.04 -9.78
N GLY A 296 -7.79 -28.92 -10.79
CA GLY A 296 -8.00 -29.96 -11.79
C GLY A 296 -6.75 -30.24 -12.64
N LYS A 297 -6.01 -29.20 -13.04
CA LYS A 297 -4.76 -29.35 -13.78
C LYS A 297 -3.64 -29.92 -12.91
N GLU A 298 -3.54 -29.48 -11.67
CA GLU A 298 -2.55 -29.97 -10.71
C GLU A 298 -2.77 -31.46 -10.41
N GLN A 299 -4.02 -31.86 -10.16
CA GLN A 299 -4.38 -33.27 -9.95
C GLN A 299 -4.05 -34.13 -11.18
N ARG A 300 -4.34 -33.64 -12.40
CA ARG A 300 -4.00 -34.36 -13.63
C ARG A 300 -2.49 -34.50 -13.82
N TYR A 301 -1.73 -33.44 -13.55
CA TYR A 301 -0.28 -33.46 -13.61
C TYR A 301 0.31 -34.48 -12.63
N GLN A 302 -0.17 -34.49 -11.39
CA GLN A 302 0.26 -35.46 -10.36
C GLN A 302 -0.05 -36.90 -10.80
N ALA A 303 -1.27 -37.17 -11.26
CA ALA A 303 -1.66 -38.51 -11.70
C ALA A 303 -0.80 -39.04 -12.87
N LEU A 304 -0.42 -38.16 -13.81
CA LEU A 304 0.49 -38.52 -14.91
C LEU A 304 1.92 -38.74 -14.41
N SER A 305 2.41 -37.87 -13.52
CA SER A 305 3.74 -37.96 -12.94
C SER A 305 3.92 -39.23 -12.11
N ASP A 306 2.97 -39.54 -11.22
CA ASP A 306 3.03 -40.70 -10.33
C ASP A 306 2.99 -42.02 -11.11
N GLY A 307 2.25 -42.06 -12.22
CA GLY A 307 2.15 -43.25 -13.08
C GLY A 307 3.26 -43.38 -14.13
N PHE A 308 4.18 -42.43 -14.21
CA PHE A 308 5.17 -42.36 -15.30
C PHE A 308 6.11 -43.58 -15.31
N ASP A 309 6.68 -43.91 -14.16
CA ASP A 309 7.68 -44.98 -14.03
C ASP A 309 7.08 -46.35 -14.36
N ASP A 310 5.86 -46.62 -13.89
CA ASP A 310 5.14 -47.87 -14.15
C ASP A 310 4.86 -48.04 -15.65
N LYS A 311 4.47 -46.98 -16.34
CA LYS A 311 4.22 -47.01 -17.78
C LYS A 311 5.51 -47.13 -18.58
N GLN A 312 6.57 -46.47 -18.14
CA GLN A 312 7.90 -46.63 -18.73
C GLN A 312 8.37 -48.09 -18.60
N ALA A 313 8.18 -48.71 -17.43
CA ALA A 313 8.48 -50.11 -17.20
C ALA A 313 7.62 -51.04 -18.09
N ALA A 314 6.34 -50.74 -18.27
CA ALA A 314 5.45 -51.50 -19.16
C ALA A 314 5.92 -51.45 -20.62
N VAL A 315 6.32 -50.28 -21.13
CA VAL A 315 6.89 -50.12 -22.48
C VAL A 315 8.19 -50.93 -22.64
N GLN A 316 9.07 -50.87 -21.63
CA GLN A 316 10.31 -51.65 -21.63
C GLN A 316 10.03 -53.16 -21.63
N GLY A 317 9.08 -53.63 -20.81
CA GLY A 317 8.65 -55.02 -20.76
C GLY A 317 8.06 -55.50 -22.09
N ALA A 318 7.19 -54.69 -22.70
CA ALA A 318 6.62 -54.98 -24.02
C ALA A 318 7.71 -55.08 -25.10
N ARG A 319 8.71 -54.21 -25.06
CA ARG A 319 9.87 -54.26 -25.97
C ARG A 319 10.67 -55.56 -25.80
N GLN A 320 10.89 -56.00 -24.56
CA GLN A 320 11.58 -57.27 -24.28
C GLN A 320 10.80 -58.48 -24.80
N GLN A 321 9.48 -58.50 -24.61
CA GLN A 321 8.60 -59.55 -25.12
C GLN A 321 8.59 -59.59 -26.65
N MET A 322 8.47 -58.42 -27.30
CA MET A 322 8.55 -58.27 -28.75
C MET A 322 9.88 -58.81 -29.30
N ASN A 323 11.01 -58.38 -28.74
CA ASN A 323 12.33 -58.85 -29.16
C ASN A 323 12.50 -60.36 -28.97
N SER A 324 11.93 -60.94 -27.92
CA SER A 324 11.96 -62.38 -27.67
C SER A 324 11.12 -63.15 -28.69
N ALA A 325 9.93 -62.65 -29.04
CA ALA A 325 9.08 -63.26 -30.08
C ALA A 325 9.76 -63.22 -31.46
N ILE A 326 10.38 -62.09 -31.82
CA ILE A 326 11.17 -61.95 -33.07
C ILE A 326 12.30 -63.00 -33.11
N ARG A 327 13.06 -63.15 -32.02
CA ARG A 327 14.13 -64.15 -31.96
C ARG A 327 13.61 -65.58 -32.10
N ALA A 328 12.50 -65.92 -31.44
CA ALA A 328 11.88 -67.25 -31.53
C ALA A 328 11.38 -67.55 -32.95
N SER A 329 10.70 -66.58 -33.60
CA SER A 329 10.27 -66.70 -34.99
C SER A 329 11.46 -66.88 -35.93
N ASN A 330 12.53 -66.10 -35.76
CA ASN A 330 13.74 -66.23 -36.59
C ASN A 330 14.44 -67.58 -36.41
N ALA A 331 14.45 -68.14 -35.20
CA ALA A 331 14.99 -69.48 -34.96
C ALA A 331 14.21 -70.55 -35.72
N LEU A 332 12.87 -70.48 -35.74
CA LEU A 332 12.02 -71.40 -36.51
C LEU A 332 12.18 -71.22 -38.02
N VAL A 333 12.39 -70.00 -38.51
CA VAL A 333 12.73 -69.74 -39.92
C VAL A 333 14.05 -70.43 -40.29
N ASN A 334 15.08 -70.30 -39.44
CA ASN A 334 16.37 -70.95 -39.66
C ASN A 334 16.26 -72.48 -39.64
N GLU A 335 15.46 -73.04 -38.72
CA GLU A 335 15.18 -74.49 -38.67
C GLU A 335 14.44 -74.96 -39.92
N SER A 336 13.48 -74.17 -40.42
CA SER A 336 12.72 -74.44 -41.65
C SER A 336 13.62 -74.46 -42.87
N ASN A 337 14.49 -73.45 -43.02
CA ASN A 337 15.48 -73.39 -44.10
C ASN A 337 16.44 -74.60 -44.06
N ALA A 338 16.92 -74.98 -42.88
CA ALA A 338 17.79 -76.14 -42.71
C ALA A 338 17.09 -77.47 -43.06
N LEU A 339 15.80 -77.62 -42.74
CA LEU A 339 15.00 -78.78 -43.14
C LEU A 339 14.79 -78.82 -44.65
N VAL A 340 14.48 -77.69 -45.29
CA VAL A 340 14.36 -77.59 -46.76
C VAL A 340 15.66 -78.04 -47.44
N ASP A 341 16.81 -77.57 -46.96
CA ASP A 341 18.11 -78.01 -47.48
C ASP A 341 18.36 -79.51 -47.31
N ARG A 342 17.92 -80.10 -46.19
CA ARG A 342 18.01 -81.55 -45.95
C ARG A 342 17.07 -82.33 -46.86
N ILE A 343 15.85 -81.85 -47.08
CA ILE A 343 14.88 -82.45 -48.02
C ILE A 343 15.45 -82.44 -49.44
N ASN A 344 16.07 -81.33 -49.85
CA ASN A 344 16.68 -81.18 -51.18
C ASN A 344 17.89 -82.11 -51.38
N ARG A 345 18.62 -82.47 -50.31
CA ARG A 345 19.78 -83.36 -50.34
C ARG A 345 19.44 -84.85 -50.17
N ALA A 346 18.24 -85.20 -49.73
CA ALA A 346 17.84 -86.59 -49.46
C ALA A 346 17.68 -87.39 -50.76
N ARG A 347 18.42 -88.50 -50.89
CA ARG A 347 18.43 -89.35 -52.11
C ARG A 347 17.38 -90.47 -52.08
N ASP A 348 16.97 -90.93 -50.90
CA ASP A 348 15.99 -92.00 -50.74
C ASP A 348 14.58 -91.47 -50.40
N ARG A 349 13.55 -92.19 -50.86
CA ARG A 349 12.15 -91.77 -50.75
C ARG A 349 11.64 -91.75 -49.31
N ALA A 350 12.13 -92.65 -48.45
CA ALA A 350 11.66 -92.80 -47.08
C ALA A 350 12.17 -91.65 -46.18
N THR A 351 13.46 -91.33 -46.26
CA THR A 351 14.06 -90.19 -45.56
C THR A 351 13.45 -88.87 -46.02
N ARG A 352 13.24 -88.71 -47.34
CA ARG A 352 12.59 -87.50 -47.87
C ARG A 352 11.17 -87.34 -47.35
N ALA A 353 10.37 -88.41 -47.31
CA ALA A 353 9.02 -88.38 -46.77
C ALA A 353 8.99 -88.07 -45.25
N ALA A 354 9.93 -88.61 -44.47
CA ALA A 354 10.04 -88.32 -43.04
C ALA A 354 10.43 -86.85 -42.77
N LEU A 355 11.34 -86.28 -43.55
CA LEU A 355 11.73 -84.87 -43.45
C LEU A 355 10.60 -83.91 -43.87
N ILE A 356 9.81 -84.27 -44.89
CA ILE A 356 8.62 -83.50 -45.28
C ILE A 356 7.61 -83.43 -44.13
N LYS A 357 7.36 -84.55 -43.44
CA LYS A 357 6.47 -84.58 -42.27
C LYS A 357 6.98 -83.68 -41.12
N GLN A 358 8.30 -83.62 -40.92
CA GLN A 358 8.91 -82.70 -39.94
C GLN A 358 8.76 -81.23 -40.37
N TYR A 359 8.92 -80.94 -41.66
CA TYR A 359 8.71 -79.60 -42.22
C TYR A 359 7.26 -79.13 -42.08
N GLU A 360 6.28 -79.99 -42.40
CA GLU A 360 4.85 -79.68 -42.23
C GLU A 360 4.49 -79.38 -40.77
N ALA A 361 5.01 -80.16 -39.82
CA ALA A 361 4.82 -79.91 -38.39
C ALA A 361 5.49 -78.60 -37.92
N LEU A 362 6.66 -78.28 -38.47
CA LEU A 362 7.36 -77.02 -38.18
C LEU A 362 6.61 -75.80 -38.74
N GLN A 363 5.99 -75.94 -39.92
CA GLN A 363 5.29 -74.82 -40.58
C GLN A 363 4.12 -74.30 -39.74
N SER A 364 3.39 -75.16 -39.04
CA SER A 364 2.34 -74.73 -38.09
C SER A 364 2.92 -73.89 -36.96
N ARG A 365 4.02 -74.35 -36.35
CA ARG A 365 4.72 -73.64 -35.26
C ARG A 365 5.29 -72.29 -35.74
N LEU A 366 5.78 -72.24 -36.98
CA LEU A 366 6.27 -71.00 -37.59
C LEU A 366 5.14 -69.99 -37.80
N ASN A 367 3.99 -70.42 -38.33
CA ASN A 367 2.82 -69.55 -38.51
C ASN A 367 2.33 -68.97 -37.17
N GLU A 368 2.25 -69.80 -36.12
CA GLU A 368 1.89 -69.36 -34.76
C GLU A 368 2.90 -68.35 -34.20
N ALA A 369 4.20 -68.60 -34.36
CA ALA A 369 5.25 -67.69 -33.90
C ALA A 369 5.24 -66.34 -34.65
N GLN A 370 4.93 -66.35 -35.95
CA GLN A 370 4.78 -65.13 -36.75
C GLN A 370 3.55 -64.32 -36.31
N GLN A 371 2.41 -64.97 -36.07
CA GLN A 371 1.20 -64.32 -35.54
C GLN A 371 1.47 -63.72 -34.16
N LEU A 372 2.13 -64.45 -33.26
CA LEU A 372 2.52 -63.94 -31.95
C LEU A 372 3.45 -62.72 -32.08
N THR A 373 4.41 -62.77 -33.00
CA THR A 373 5.34 -61.65 -33.25
C THR A 373 4.59 -60.40 -33.72
N GLN A 374 3.68 -60.55 -34.68
CA GLN A 374 2.83 -59.45 -35.14
C GLN A 374 1.98 -58.86 -34.01
N ALA A 375 1.37 -59.72 -33.18
CA ALA A 375 0.60 -59.29 -32.02
C ALA A 375 1.46 -58.51 -31.00
N ARG A 376 2.70 -58.94 -30.74
CA ARG A 376 3.63 -58.25 -29.84
C ARG A 376 4.10 -56.91 -30.40
N ILE A 377 4.37 -56.81 -31.70
CA ILE A 377 4.72 -55.55 -32.37
C ILE A 377 3.54 -54.57 -32.28
N ALA A 378 2.32 -55.01 -32.58
CA ALA A 378 1.13 -54.18 -32.48
C ALA A 378 0.89 -53.67 -31.05
N GLY A 379 1.01 -54.55 -30.06
CA GLY A 379 0.87 -54.19 -28.65
C GLY A 379 1.96 -53.22 -28.16
N PHE A 380 3.22 -53.43 -28.57
CA PHE A 380 4.31 -52.51 -28.26
C PHE A 380 4.07 -51.12 -28.86
N ASN A 381 3.70 -51.05 -30.16
CA ASN A 381 3.43 -49.78 -30.82
C ASN A 381 2.27 -49.03 -30.14
N ALA A 382 1.20 -49.72 -29.79
CA ALA A 382 0.06 -49.12 -29.08
C ALA A 382 0.47 -48.53 -27.72
N LEU A 383 1.27 -49.26 -26.93
CA LEU A 383 1.79 -48.78 -25.65
C LEU A 383 2.71 -47.57 -25.81
N VAL A 384 3.57 -47.57 -26.83
CA VAL A 384 4.46 -46.44 -27.12
C VAL A 384 3.65 -45.20 -27.51
N THR A 385 2.63 -45.34 -28.35
CA THR A 385 1.74 -44.22 -28.70
C THR A 385 1.07 -43.65 -27.46
N GLN A 386 0.46 -44.50 -26.64
CA GLN A 386 -0.20 -44.05 -25.41
C GLN A 386 0.78 -43.35 -24.46
N PHE A 387 1.98 -43.91 -24.27
CA PHE A 387 3.01 -43.31 -23.43
C PHE A 387 3.45 -41.93 -23.95
N ASN A 388 3.66 -41.79 -25.26
CA ASN A 388 4.04 -40.52 -25.85
C ASN A 388 2.93 -39.46 -25.73
N ASP A 389 1.68 -39.83 -25.95
CA ASP A 389 0.54 -38.91 -25.81
C ASP A 389 0.44 -38.36 -24.38
N GLU A 390 0.66 -39.21 -23.38
CA GLU A 390 0.67 -38.81 -21.97
C GLU A 390 1.90 -37.98 -21.59
N VAL A 391 3.07 -38.26 -22.17
CA VAL A 391 4.27 -37.42 -22.02
C VAL A 391 4.02 -36.03 -22.58
N ASP A 392 3.38 -35.93 -23.75
CA ASP A 392 3.03 -34.66 -24.38
C ASP A 392 2.03 -33.87 -23.51
N GLU A 393 1.03 -34.55 -22.94
CA GLU A 393 0.09 -33.95 -21.99
C GLU A 393 0.80 -33.46 -20.71
N LEU A 394 1.67 -34.28 -20.11
CA LEU A 394 2.45 -33.93 -18.93
C LEU A 394 3.30 -32.67 -19.19
N ASN A 395 3.97 -32.61 -20.34
CA ASN A 395 4.77 -31.45 -20.75
C ASN A 395 3.92 -30.20 -21.00
N ALA A 396 2.71 -30.35 -21.56
CA ALA A 396 1.77 -29.24 -21.73
C ALA A 396 1.28 -28.70 -20.37
N LEU A 397 0.96 -29.58 -19.43
CA LEU A 397 0.57 -29.22 -18.06
C LEU A 397 1.72 -28.53 -17.32
N ALA A 398 2.94 -29.07 -17.39
CA ALA A 398 4.12 -28.49 -16.77
C ALA A 398 4.38 -27.03 -17.22
N ARG A 399 4.11 -26.72 -18.50
CA ARG A 399 4.24 -25.36 -19.06
C ARG A 399 3.12 -24.43 -18.65
N SER A 400 1.90 -24.93 -18.48
CA SER A 400 0.72 -24.09 -18.19
C SER A 400 0.48 -23.84 -16.70
N LEU A 401 0.83 -24.79 -15.82
CA LEU A 401 0.62 -24.67 -14.38
C LEU A 401 1.23 -23.40 -13.74
N PRO A 402 2.44 -22.95 -14.11
CA PRO A 402 2.96 -21.67 -13.62
C PRO A 402 2.07 -20.47 -13.99
N GLN A 403 1.58 -20.41 -15.23
CA GLN A 403 0.71 -19.33 -15.70
C GLN A 403 -0.65 -19.36 -14.98
N GLU A 404 -1.19 -20.56 -14.75
CA GLU A 404 -2.45 -20.74 -14.01
C GLU A 404 -2.30 -20.35 -12.53
N ARG A 405 -1.15 -20.65 -11.91
CA ARG A 405 -0.83 -20.21 -10.55
C ARG A 405 -0.73 -18.69 -10.47
N ASP A 406 -0.06 -18.05 -11.42
CA ASP A 406 0.05 -16.59 -11.47
C ASP A 406 -1.33 -15.94 -11.68
N THR A 407 -2.17 -16.55 -12.52
CA THR A 407 -3.58 -16.12 -12.71
C THR A 407 -4.38 -16.27 -11.42
N LEU A 408 -4.26 -17.38 -10.71
CA LEU A 408 -4.92 -17.60 -9.42
C LEU A 408 -4.47 -16.57 -8.37
N ALA A 409 -3.17 -16.29 -8.27
CA ALA A 409 -2.62 -15.28 -7.35
C ALA A 409 -3.12 -13.86 -7.67
N ALA A 410 -3.29 -13.52 -8.96
CA ALA A 410 -3.86 -12.24 -9.37
C ALA A 410 -5.34 -12.12 -8.94
N VAL A 411 -6.12 -13.19 -9.09
CA VAL A 411 -7.53 -13.20 -8.64
C VAL A 411 -7.63 -13.16 -7.12
N GLU A 412 -6.75 -13.86 -6.39
CA GLU A 412 -6.66 -13.80 -4.93
C GLU A 412 -6.34 -12.38 -4.43
N THR A 413 -5.43 -11.68 -5.12
CA THR A 413 -5.13 -10.27 -4.82
C THR A 413 -6.35 -9.37 -5.00
N ARG A 414 -7.11 -9.54 -6.09
CA ARG A 414 -8.34 -8.76 -6.34
C ARG A 414 -9.44 -9.07 -5.32
N LEU A 415 -9.58 -10.33 -4.92
CA LEU A 415 -10.50 -10.76 -3.88
C LEU A 415 -10.19 -10.07 -2.53
N GLU A 416 -8.91 -10.01 -2.16
CA GLU A 416 -8.49 -9.35 -0.92
C GLU A 416 -8.68 -7.82 -0.99
N GLN A 417 -8.42 -7.21 -2.16
CA GLN A 417 -8.71 -5.79 -2.39
C GLN A 417 -10.22 -5.49 -2.25
N ALA A 418 -11.08 -6.33 -2.82
CA ALA A 418 -12.53 -6.19 -2.72
C ALA A 418 -13.02 -6.33 -1.27
N ARG A 419 -12.45 -7.28 -0.51
CA ARG A 419 -12.74 -7.46 0.92
C ARG A 419 -12.35 -6.24 1.75
N ASN A 420 -11.16 -5.69 1.52
CA ASN A 420 -10.68 -4.51 2.23
C ASN A 420 -11.51 -3.26 1.90
N ALA A 421 -11.89 -3.09 0.63
CA ALA A 421 -12.78 -2.01 0.21
C ALA A 421 -14.15 -2.09 0.89
N LEU A 422 -14.74 -3.29 0.96
CA LEU A 422 -16.01 -3.51 1.66
C LEU A 422 -15.89 -3.22 3.16
N ASN A 423 -14.88 -3.75 3.85
CA ASN A 423 -14.66 -3.51 5.28
C ASN A 423 -14.55 -2.01 5.60
N LEU A 424 -13.84 -1.25 4.75
CA LEU A 424 -13.71 0.19 4.91
C LEU A 424 -15.05 0.91 4.72
N ALA A 425 -15.82 0.54 3.70
CA ALA A 425 -17.13 1.12 3.43
C ALA A 425 -18.15 0.80 4.55
N GLU A 426 -18.18 -0.44 5.04
CA GLU A 426 -19.03 -0.85 6.16
C GLU A 426 -18.66 -0.10 7.44
N THR A 427 -17.37 0.08 7.71
CA THR A 427 -16.90 0.89 8.84
C THR A 427 -17.36 2.34 8.71
N ARG A 428 -17.22 2.95 7.53
CA ARG A 428 -17.69 4.33 7.28
C ARG A 428 -19.19 4.46 7.49
N PHE A 429 -19.97 3.49 7.00
CA PHE A 429 -21.41 3.46 7.18
C PHE A 429 -21.81 3.32 8.65
N GLN A 430 -21.18 2.42 9.41
CA GLN A 430 -21.42 2.26 10.85
C GLN A 430 -21.09 3.53 11.64
N LEU A 431 -19.95 4.18 11.33
CA LEU A 431 -19.56 5.43 11.96
C LEU A 431 -20.54 6.57 11.62
N ALA A 432 -21.06 6.60 10.40
CA ALA A 432 -22.08 7.55 9.99
C ALA A 432 -23.42 7.32 10.72
N GLN A 433 -23.82 6.07 10.92
CA GLN A 433 -25.01 5.71 11.69
C GLN A 433 -24.87 6.11 13.17
N ALA A 434 -23.72 5.86 13.79
CA ALA A 434 -23.47 6.27 15.17
C ALA A 434 -23.57 7.80 15.35
N LYS A 435 -22.95 8.56 14.45
CA LYS A 435 -22.98 10.04 14.47
C LYS A 435 -24.37 10.65 14.23
N THR A 436 -25.27 9.93 13.57
CA THR A 436 -26.65 10.38 13.34
C THR A 436 -27.58 10.01 14.49
N GLY A 437 -27.32 8.90 15.19
CA GLY A 437 -28.06 8.48 16.39
C GLY A 437 -27.83 9.37 17.62
N ASP A 438 -26.59 9.85 17.84
CA ASP A 438 -26.27 10.75 18.96
C ASP A 438 -26.93 12.13 18.82
N LYS A 439 -27.28 12.56 17.60
CA LYS A 439 -28.03 13.81 17.36
C LYS A 439 -29.54 13.68 17.60
N ALA A 440 -30.07 12.47 17.77
CA ALA A 440 -31.50 12.22 18.02
C ALA A 440 -31.82 12.05 19.52
N THR A 441 -30.78 11.96 20.36
CA THR A 441 -30.89 11.74 21.82
C THR A 441 -30.36 12.90 22.68
N ALA A 442 -29.82 13.94 22.04
CA ALA A 442 -29.53 15.25 22.62
C ALA A 442 -30.56 16.27 22.11
#